data_AF-A0A0M6XJG1-F1
#
_entry.id   AF-A0A0M6XJG1-F1
#
_cell.length_a   1.000
_cell.length_b   1.000
_cell.length_c   1.000
_cell.angle_alpha   90.00
_cell.angle_beta   90.00
_cell.angle_gamma   90.00
#
_symmetry.space_group_name_H-M   'P 1'
#
loop_
_entity.id
_entity.type
_entity.pdbx_description
1 polymer ?
#
loop_
_entity_poly.entity_id
_entity_poly.type
_entity_poly.pdbx_seq_one_letter_code
_entity_poly.pdbx_strand_id
1 'polypeptide(L)'
;MRGTDEASGSPFSYVDLEERIPAGHPLRKIRQIVNDALTSLDAEFDALYTDFGRPPIAPERLIRASLLQILFSIRSERQLMQQMDYNLLF
;
A
#
# COMPACT_ATOMS: atom_id res chain seq x y z
N MET A 1 -3.83 -0.13 -19.19
CA MET A 1 -2.69 0.29 -18.38
C MET A 1 -3.06 0.09 -16.92
N ARG A 2 -2.22 -0.59 -16.13
CA ARG A 2 -2.34 -0.68 -14.66
C ARG A 2 -1.99 0.67 -14.03
N GLY A 3 -2.61 1.01 -12.89
CA GLY A 3 -2.18 2.17 -12.10
C GLY A 3 -0.78 1.96 -11.54
N THR A 4 -0.03 3.04 -11.31
CA THR A 4 1.29 2.95 -10.68
C THR A 4 1.17 2.68 -9.18
N ASP A 5 2.10 1.89 -8.67
CA ASP A 5 2.28 1.61 -7.26
C ASP A 5 3.46 2.40 -6.67
N GLU A 6 3.56 3.67 -7.07
CA GLU A 6 4.65 4.54 -6.64
C GLU A 6 4.36 5.07 -5.22
N ALA A 7 5.33 4.89 -4.33
CA ALA A 7 5.36 5.62 -3.07
C ALA A 7 5.77 7.06 -3.36
N SER A 8 4.83 8.00 -3.24
CA SER A 8 5.15 9.42 -3.30
C SER A 8 5.95 9.82 -2.07
N GLY A 9 7.27 9.72 -2.13
CA GLY A 9 8.15 10.46 -1.23
C GLY A 9 7.83 11.95 -1.36
N SER A 10 7.69 12.66 -0.24
CA SER A 10 7.35 14.09 -0.30
C SER A 10 8.57 14.90 -0.73
N PRO A 11 8.51 15.69 -1.83
CA PRO A 11 9.58 16.61 -2.17
C PRO A 11 9.62 17.86 -1.27
N PHE A 12 8.63 18.04 -0.37
CA PHE A 12 8.45 19.28 0.40
C PHE A 12 8.06 19.11 1.89
N SER A 13 7.93 17.88 2.41
CA SER A 13 7.73 17.63 3.86
C SER A 13 9.07 17.46 4.56
N TYR A 14 9.28 18.19 5.66
CA TYR A 14 10.54 18.19 6.42
C TYR A 14 10.80 16.87 7.21
N VAL A 15 9.88 15.91 7.12
CA VAL A 15 10.00 14.58 7.74
C VAL A 15 9.36 13.57 6.80
N ASP A 16 10.09 12.50 6.48
CA ASP A 16 9.58 11.37 5.73
C ASP A 16 8.54 10.62 6.59
N LEU A 17 7.41 10.19 6.00
CA LEU A 17 6.43 9.38 6.72
C LEU A 17 7.07 8.08 7.21
N GLU A 18 8.05 7.55 6.47
CA GLU A 18 8.84 6.40 6.89
C GLU A 18 9.64 6.66 8.16
N GLU A 19 10.12 7.88 8.39
CA GLU A 19 10.89 8.22 9.60
C GLU A 19 10.01 8.25 10.85
N ARG A 20 8.68 8.36 10.69
CA ARG A 20 7.72 8.36 11.81
C ARG A 20 7.41 6.96 12.34
N ILE A 21 7.60 5.92 11.53
CA ILE A 21 7.37 4.53 11.94
C ILE A 21 8.65 4.00 12.61
N PRO A 22 8.62 3.53 13.87
CA PRO A 22 9.82 3.00 14.52
C PRO A 22 10.51 1.90 13.71
N ALA A 23 11.85 1.86 13.72
CA ALA A 23 12.62 0.86 12.98
C ALA A 23 12.28 -0.59 13.39
N GLY A 24 11.95 -0.80 14.67
CA GLY A 24 11.52 -2.10 15.21
C GLY A 24 10.05 -2.44 14.99
N HIS A 25 9.29 -1.62 14.24
CA HIS A 25 7.86 -1.85 14.08
C HIS A 25 7.58 -3.10 13.22
N PRO A 26 6.73 -4.04 13.67
CA PRO A 26 6.48 -5.30 12.95
C PRO A 26 5.99 -5.12 11.51
N LEU A 27 5.23 -4.04 11.23
CA LEU A 27 4.74 -3.77 9.87
C LEU A 27 5.86 -3.51 8.86
N ARG A 28 7.05 -3.05 9.28
CA ARG A 28 8.18 -2.89 8.35
C ARG A 28 8.60 -4.24 7.75
N LYS A 29 8.69 -5.27 8.59
CA LYS A 29 9.02 -6.64 8.17
C LYS A 29 7.90 -7.23 7.32
N ILE A 30 6.66 -7.05 7.73
CA ILE A 30 5.48 -7.52 6.97
C ILE A 30 5.45 -6.84 5.59
N ARG A 31 5.70 -5.54 5.52
CA ARG A 31 5.74 -4.80 4.25
C ARG A 31 6.80 -5.34 3.29
N GLN A 32 7.99 -5.66 3.78
CA GLN A 32 9.04 -6.27 2.94
C GLN A 32 8.55 -7.59 2.33
N ILE A 33 8.05 -8.50 3.17
CA ILE A 33 7.53 -9.81 2.71
C ILE A 33 6.39 -9.63 1.70
N VAL A 34 5.46 -8.71 1.98
CA VAL A 34 4.32 -8.44 1.09
C VAL A 34 4.78 -7.83 -0.22
N ASN A 35 5.74 -6.89 -0.21
CA ASN A 35 6.27 -6.31 -1.42
C ASN A 35 6.99 -7.35 -2.28
N ASP A 36 7.81 -8.21 -1.69
CA ASP A 36 8.49 -9.29 -2.42
C ASP A 36 7.46 -10.23 -3.08
N ALA A 37 6.40 -10.58 -2.34
CA ALA A 37 5.31 -11.40 -2.88
C ALA A 37 4.56 -10.68 -4.03
N LEU A 38 4.23 -9.39 -3.87
CA LEU A 38 3.56 -8.62 -4.91
C LEU A 38 4.43 -8.46 -6.17
N THR A 39 5.74 -8.24 -6.02
CA THR A 39 6.68 -8.20 -7.14
C THR A 39 6.73 -9.53 -7.89
N SER A 40 6.61 -10.67 -7.19
CA SER A 40 6.56 -11.97 -7.88
C SER A 40 5.29 -12.18 -8.72
N LEU A 41 4.21 -11.44 -8.45
CA LEU A 41 2.93 -11.51 -9.15
C LEU A 41 2.80 -10.47 -10.29
N ASP A 42 3.84 -9.65 -10.52
CA ASP A 42 3.77 -8.48 -11.40
C ASP A 42 3.33 -8.84 -12.83
N ALA A 43 3.90 -9.91 -13.39
CA ALA A 43 3.56 -10.41 -14.73
C ALA A 43 2.11 -10.92 -14.83
N GLU A 44 1.58 -11.48 -13.74
CA GLU A 44 0.20 -11.99 -13.69
C GLU A 44 -0.78 -10.84 -13.57
N PHE A 45 -0.47 -9.80 -12.80
CA PHE A 45 -1.26 -8.57 -12.76
C PHE A 45 -1.27 -7.89 -14.12
N ASP A 46 -0.13 -7.76 -14.79
CA ASP A 46 -0.08 -7.14 -16.12
C ASP A 46 -0.96 -7.85 -17.15
N ALA A 47 -0.99 -9.18 -17.13
CA ALA A 47 -1.84 -9.97 -18.02
C ALA A 47 -3.35 -9.73 -17.79
N LEU A 48 -3.76 -9.25 -16.61
CA LEU A 48 -5.17 -9.00 -16.25
C LEU A 48 -5.66 -7.60 -16.65
N TYR A 49 -4.79 -6.66 -16.97
CA TYR A 49 -5.16 -5.28 -17.30
C TYR A 49 -5.13 -5.01 -18.81
N THR A 50 -6.20 -4.43 -19.34
CA THR A 50 -6.25 -3.97 -20.74
C THR A 50 -5.34 -2.78 -20.96
N ASP A 51 -4.60 -2.70 -22.07
CA ASP A 51 -3.63 -1.62 -22.34
C ASP A 51 -4.24 -0.22 -22.46
N PHE A 52 -5.52 -0.12 -22.79
CA PHE A 52 -6.21 1.15 -23.02
C PHE A 52 -7.19 1.52 -21.89
N GLY A 53 -7.54 2.81 -21.82
CA GLY A 53 -8.50 3.35 -20.85
C GLY A 53 -7.85 3.99 -19.61
N ARG A 54 -8.70 4.43 -18.67
CA ARG A 54 -8.24 5.02 -17.40
C ARG A 54 -7.58 3.92 -16.55
N PRO A 55 -6.33 4.12 -16.08
CA PRO A 55 -5.70 3.17 -15.19
C PRO A 55 -6.54 2.99 -13.91
N PRO A 56 -6.91 1.76 -13.56
CA PRO A 56 -7.55 1.47 -12.28
C PRO A 56 -6.54 1.59 -11.14
N ILE A 57 -7.02 1.53 -9.89
CA ILE A 57 -6.15 1.45 -8.72
C ILE A 57 -5.32 0.17 -8.83
N ALA A 58 -4.01 0.29 -8.60
CA ALA A 58 -3.08 -0.84 -8.65
C ALA A 58 -3.50 -1.92 -7.62
N PRO A 59 -3.54 -3.21 -7.99
CA PRO A 59 -3.98 -4.29 -7.09
C PRO A 59 -3.13 -4.38 -5.82
N GLU A 60 -1.84 -4.03 -5.92
CA GLU A 60 -0.88 -3.96 -4.81
C GLU A 60 -1.38 -3.04 -3.69
N ARG A 61 -1.94 -1.89 -4.05
CA ARG A 61 -2.48 -0.91 -3.09
C ARG A 61 -3.71 -1.46 -2.37
N LEU A 62 -4.59 -2.15 -3.08
CA LEU A 62 -5.77 -2.78 -2.50
C LEU A 62 -5.38 -3.91 -1.57
N ILE A 63 -4.44 -4.77 -1.97
CA ILE A 63 -3.97 -5.90 -1.16
C ILE A 63 -3.30 -5.40 0.12
N ARG A 64 -2.43 -4.38 0.05
CA ARG A 64 -1.83 -3.79 1.26
C ARG A 64 -2.89 -3.19 2.19
N ALA A 65 -3.85 -2.46 1.64
CA ALA A 65 -4.95 -1.89 2.41
C ALA A 65 -5.78 -2.98 3.13
N SER A 66 -6.15 -4.05 2.42
CA SER A 66 -6.87 -5.19 3.00
C SER A 66 -6.06 -5.92 4.07
N LEU A 67 -4.74 -6.06 3.88
CA LEU A 67 -3.86 -6.65 4.87
C LEU A 67 -3.85 -5.83 6.17
N LEU A 68 -3.76 -4.50 6.06
CA LEU A 68 -3.87 -3.62 7.23
C LEU A 68 -5.22 -3.76 7.92
N GLN A 69 -6.31 -3.88 7.18
CA GLN A 69 -7.62 -4.14 7.78
C GLN A 69 -7.65 -5.42 8.60
N ILE A 70 -7.10 -6.50 8.06
CA ILE A 70 -7.05 -7.81 8.74
C ILE A 70 -6.17 -7.73 9.99
N LEU A 71 -4.95 -7.20 9.85
CA LEU A 71 -3.97 -7.14 10.94
C LEU A 71 -4.45 -6.29 12.12
N PHE A 72 -5.20 -5.22 11.85
CA PHE A 72 -5.72 -4.32 12.87
C PHE A 72 -7.21 -4.53 13.18
N SER A 73 -7.82 -5.60 12.65
CA SER A 73 -9.24 -5.91 12.85
C SER A 73 -10.18 -4.73 12.51
N ILE A 74 -9.82 -3.92 11.51
CA ILE A 74 -10.61 -2.77 11.05
C ILE A 74 -11.84 -3.29 10.34
N ARG A 75 -13.01 -2.82 10.75
CA ARG A 75 -14.30 -3.46 10.43
C ARG A 75 -14.87 -3.04 9.07
N SER A 76 -14.30 -2.02 8.43
CA SER A 76 -14.76 -1.53 7.13
C SER A 76 -13.67 -0.76 6.37
N GLU A 77 -13.80 -0.69 5.06
CA GLU A 77 -12.93 0.13 4.20
C GLU A 77 -13.04 1.61 4.54
N ARG A 78 -14.26 2.10 4.84
CA ARG A 78 -14.46 3.49 5.28
C ARG A 78 -13.68 3.80 6.56
N GLN A 79 -13.67 2.88 7.52
CA GLN A 79 -12.89 3.05 8.75
C GLN A 79 -11.38 2.97 8.47
N LEU A 80 -10.95 2.15 7.53
CA LEU A 80 -9.54 2.12 7.09
C LEU A 80 -9.13 3.46 6.50
N MET A 81 -9.92 4.01 5.57
CA MET A 81 -9.62 5.32 4.96
C MET A 81 -9.52 6.42 6.02
N GLN A 82 -10.43 6.42 6.99
CA GLN A 82 -10.34 7.32 8.15
C GLN A 82 -9.04 7.11 8.92
N GLN A 83 -8.67 5.87 9.26
CA GLN A 83 -7.42 5.63 9.97
C GLN A 83 -6.18 6.03 9.16
N MET A 84 -6.18 5.87 7.84
CA MET A 84 -5.07 6.33 6.99
C MET A 84 -4.87 7.84 7.01
N ASP A 85 -5.94 8.62 7.23
CA ASP A 85 -5.84 10.08 7.28
C ASP A 85 -5.16 10.60 8.56
N TYR A 86 -5.21 9.86 9.68
CA TYR A 86 -4.75 10.37 10.99
C TYR A 86 -3.74 9.48 11.71
N ASN A 87 -3.68 8.19 11.37
CA ASN A 87 -2.86 7.22 12.09
C ASN A 87 -1.50 7.04 11.41
N LEU A 88 -0.46 7.57 12.05
CA LEU A 88 0.93 7.48 11.61
C LEU A 88 1.54 6.06 11.74
N LEU A 89 0.78 5.07 12.21
CA LEU A 89 1.18 3.66 12.18
C LEU A 89 1.16 3.05 10.77
N PHE A 90 0.54 3.74 9.80
CA PHE A 90 0.35 3.28 8.41
C PHE A 90 1.08 4.18 7.40
#